data_AF-A0A374PEU5-F1
#
_entry.id   AF-A0A374PEU5-F1
#
_cell.length_a   1.000
_cell.length_b   1.000
_cell.length_c   1.000
_cell.angle_alpha   90.00
_cell.angle_beta   90.00
_cell.angle_gamma   90.00
#
_symmetry.space_group_name_H-M   'P 1'
#
loop_
_entity.id
_entity.type
_entity.pdbx_description
1 polymer ?
#
loop_
_entity_poly.entity_id
_entity_poly.type
_entity_poly.pdbx_seq_one_letter_code
_entity_poly.pdbx_strand_id
1 'polypeptide(L)'
;MSLLNLLFFHITTAVPYRIPSEDELNKAYMKTKTMRSILSYIEANYQEKLPLSDVARHEHLSVTYLSHFSLKISVSIFRNISVTYAI
;
A
#
# COMPACT_ATOMS: atom_id res chain seq x y z
N MET A 1 -2.76 9.76 -31.84
CA MET A 1 -2.27 8.47 -31.33
C MET A 1 -0.76 8.28 -31.49
N SER A 2 -0.11 8.76 -32.56
CA SER A 2 1.33 8.55 -32.82
C SER A 2 2.29 9.26 -31.84
N LEU A 3 2.01 10.51 -31.48
CA LEU A 3 2.89 11.29 -30.57
C LEU A 3 2.91 10.73 -29.14
N LEU A 4 1.76 10.22 -28.67
CA LEU A 4 1.64 9.60 -27.36
C LEU A 4 2.49 8.32 -27.26
N ASN A 5 2.48 7.51 -28.32
CA ASN A 5 3.31 6.30 -28.37
C ASN A 5 4.81 6.63 -28.43
N LEU A 6 5.19 7.71 -29.12
CA LEU A 6 6.58 8.17 -29.19
C LEU A 6 7.07 8.70 -27.83
N LEU A 7 6.20 9.42 -27.11
CA LEU A 7 6.46 9.85 -25.74
C LEU A 7 6.67 8.63 -24.82
N PHE A 8 5.78 7.63 -24.86
CA PHE A 8 5.92 6.41 -24.07
C PHE A 8 7.20 5.65 -24.41
N PHE A 9 7.56 5.55 -25.69
CA PHE A 9 8.79 4.93 -26.13
C PHE A 9 10.04 5.62 -25.55
N HIS A 10 10.08 6.95 -25.57
CA HIS A 10 11.20 7.67 -24.98
C HIS A 10 11.28 7.49 -23.45
N ILE A 11 10.15 7.44 -22.76
CA ILE A 11 10.12 7.22 -21.30
C ILE A 11 10.57 5.80 -20.95
N THR A 12 10.06 4.78 -21.66
CA THR A 12 10.40 3.38 -21.37
C THR A 12 11.84 3.03 -21.76
N THR A 13 12.44 3.74 -22.71
CA THR A 13 13.84 3.54 -23.11
C THR A 13 14.83 4.34 -22.26
N ALA A 14 14.42 5.48 -21.70
CA ALA A 14 15.28 6.33 -20.87
C ALA A 14 15.36 5.90 -19.40
N VAL A 15 14.36 5.16 -18.91
CA VAL A 15 14.27 4.76 -17.50
C VAL A 15 14.23 3.24 -17.39
N PRO A 16 15.06 2.62 -16.53
CA PRO A 16 14.96 1.19 -16.27
C PRO A 16 13.58 0.87 -15.69
N TYR A 17 12.79 0.11 -16.44
CA TYR A 17 11.50 -0.39 -16.00
C TYR A 17 11.56 -1.90 -15.81
N ARG A 18 10.74 -2.40 -14.88
CA ARG A 18 10.53 -3.82 -14.66
C ARG A 18 9.04 -4.10 -14.72
N ILE A 19 8.65 -5.10 -15.50
CA ILE A 19 7.28 -5.61 -15.48
C ILE A 19 7.18 -6.54 -14.26
N PRO A 20 6.34 -6.22 -13.26
CA PRO A 20 6.16 -7.10 -12.11
C PRO A 20 5.49 -8.40 -12.56
N SER A 21 5.89 -9.50 -11.94
CA SER A 21 5.23 -10.80 -12.10
C SER A 21 3.80 -10.77 -11.54
N GLU A 22 2.96 -11.70 -11.97
CA GLU A 22 1.59 -11.86 -11.47
C GLU A 22 1.58 -12.08 -9.95
N ASP A 23 2.52 -12.85 -9.43
CA ASP A 23 2.68 -13.05 -7.97
C ASP A 23 2.98 -11.75 -7.23
N GLU A 24 3.80 -10.87 -7.80
CA GLU A 24 4.13 -9.57 -7.21
C GLU A 24 2.92 -8.63 -7.24
N LEU A 25 2.17 -8.63 -8.35
CA LEU A 25 0.93 -7.89 -8.47
C LEU A 25 -0.12 -8.38 -7.46
N ASN A 26 -0.28 -9.70 -7.33
CA ASN A 26 -1.23 -10.30 -6.41
C ASN A 26 -0.84 -10.03 -4.95
N LYS A 27 0.45 -10.12 -4.60
CA LYS A 27 0.95 -9.72 -3.27
C LYS A 27 0.69 -8.25 -2.97
N ALA A 28 0.93 -7.36 -3.94
CA ALA A 28 0.65 -5.93 -3.78
C ALA A 28 -0.86 -5.65 -3.63
N TYR A 29 -1.69 -6.35 -4.39
CA TYR A 29 -3.15 -6.26 -4.31
C TYR A 29 -3.66 -6.72 -2.94
N MET A 30 -3.26 -7.91 -2.49
CA MET A 30 -3.66 -8.45 -1.19
C MET A 30 -3.22 -7.53 -0.05
N LYS A 31 -1.99 -7.01 -0.11
CA LYS A 31 -1.51 -6.02 0.86
C LYS A 31 -2.39 -4.77 0.90
N THR A 32 -2.80 -4.26 -0.25
CA THR A 32 -3.66 -3.07 -0.37
C THR A 32 -5.08 -3.36 0.13
N LYS A 33 -5.62 -4.55 -0.18
CA LYS A 33 -6.92 -5.01 0.28
C LYS A 33 -6.97 -5.11 1.81
N THR A 34 -6.00 -5.79 2.42
CA THR A 34 -5.85 -5.88 3.88
C THR A 34 -5.73 -4.50 4.51
N MET A 35 -4.96 -3.59 3.91
CA MET A 35 -4.83 -2.21 4.42
C MET A 35 -6.18 -1.49 4.44
N ARG A 36 -6.96 -1.57 3.36
CA ARG A 36 -8.27 -0.94 3.29
C ARG A 36 -9.21 -1.51 4.36
N SER A 37 -9.22 -2.82 4.53
CA SER A 37 -10.03 -3.50 5.54
C SER A 37 -9.69 -3.04 6.96
N ILE A 38 -8.39 -2.97 7.29
CA ILE A 38 -7.91 -2.46 8.58
C ILE A 38 -8.34 -1.01 8.79
N LEU A 39 -8.17 -0.14 7.80
CA LEU A 39 -8.56 1.28 7.91
C LEU A 39 -10.06 1.41 8.12
N SER A 40 -10.88 0.69 7.36
CA SER A 40 -12.33 0.72 7.52
C SER A 40 -12.77 0.21 8.91
N TYR A 41 -12.09 -0.82 9.44
CA TYR A 41 -12.35 -1.30 10.79
C TYR A 41 -11.97 -0.27 11.86
N ILE A 42 -10.83 0.42 11.69
CA ILE A 42 -10.41 1.51 12.58
C ILE A 42 -11.42 2.66 12.51
N GLU A 43 -11.79 3.12 11.31
CA GLU A 43 -12.77 4.20 11.13
C GLU A 43 -14.13 3.88 11.77
N ALA A 44 -14.57 2.62 11.71
CA ALA A 44 -15.82 2.20 12.34
C ALA A 44 -15.75 2.12 13.87
N ASN A 45 -14.56 1.97 14.46
CA ASN A 45 -14.38 1.66 15.89
C ASN A 45 -13.44 2.64 16.62
N TYR A 46 -13.05 3.77 16.01
CA TYR A 46 -12.04 4.69 16.57
C TYR A 46 -12.48 5.44 17.83
N GLN A 47 -13.78 5.44 18.14
CA GLN A 47 -14.33 6.17 19.29
C GLN A 47 -13.92 5.56 20.63
N GLU A 48 -13.46 4.31 20.64
CA GLU A 48 -12.85 3.66 21.80
C GLU A 48 -11.39 3.30 21.53
N LYS A 49 -10.63 3.05 22.61
CA LYS A 49 -9.24 2.61 22.50
C LYS A 49 -9.18 1.25 21.80
N LEU A 50 -8.84 1.25 20.50
CA LEU A 50 -8.73 0.04 19.69
C LEU A 50 -7.38 -0.66 19.90
N PRO A 51 -7.31 -1.81 20.58
CA PRO A 51 -6.06 -2.52 20.75
C PRO A 51 -5.69 -3.25 19.44
N LEU A 52 -4.39 -3.31 19.14
CA LEU A 52 -3.85 -3.96 17.93
C LEU A 52 -4.27 -5.44 17.83
N SER A 53 -4.52 -6.09 18.97
CA SER A 53 -5.02 -7.46 19.05
C SER A 53 -6.42 -7.66 18.44
N ASP A 54 -7.27 -6.64 18.48
CA ASP A 54 -8.64 -6.75 17.98
C ASP A 54 -8.66 -6.56 16.45
N VAL A 55 -7.82 -5.66 15.95
CA VAL A 55 -7.53 -5.55 14.50
C VAL A 55 -6.93 -6.84 13.95
N ALA A 56 -6.03 -7.47 14.71
CA ALA A 56 -5.44 -8.76 14.37
C ALA A 56 -6.49 -9.88 14.26
N ARG A 57 -7.42 -9.91 15.20
CA ARG A 57 -8.51 -10.88 15.21
C ARG A 57 -9.47 -10.67 14.02
N HIS A 58 -9.82 -9.43 13.71
CA HIS A 58 -10.69 -9.09 12.58
C HIS A 58 -10.11 -9.53 11.23
N GLU A 59 -8.82 -9.29 11.00
CA GLU A 59 -8.17 -9.62 9.74
C GLU A 59 -7.61 -11.05 9.69
N HIS A 60 -7.81 -11.85 10.74
CA HIS A 60 -7.17 -13.17 10.90
C HIS A 60 -5.64 -13.14 10.75
N LEU A 61 -5.01 -12.07 11.22
CA LEU A 61 -3.56 -11.85 11.18
C LEU A 61 -2.95 -12.07 12.56
N SER A 62 -1.67 -12.42 12.60
CA SER A 62 -0.94 -12.42 13.87
C SER A 62 -0.65 -10.98 14.32
N VAL A 63 -0.67 -10.76 15.64
CA VAL A 63 -0.30 -9.47 16.23
C VAL A 63 1.12 -9.07 15.81
N THR A 64 2.03 -10.03 15.72
CA THR A 64 3.41 -9.83 15.24
C THR A 64 3.45 -9.35 13.80
N TYR A 65 2.66 -9.95 12.90
CA TYR A 65 2.56 -9.51 11.51
C TYR A 65 2.02 -8.08 11.43
N LEU A 66 0.97 -7.76 12.19
CA LEU A 66 0.41 -6.41 12.23
C LEU A 66 1.35 -5.37 12.85
N SER A 67 2.15 -5.76 13.84
CA SER A 67 3.17 -4.89 14.42
C SER A 67 4.27 -4.54 13.40
N HIS A 68 4.76 -5.53 12.65
CA HIS A 68 5.66 -5.26 11.52
C HIS A 68 4.98 -4.46 10.41
N PHE A 69 3.69 -4.71 10.17
CA PHE A 69 2.91 -4.01 9.17
C PHE A 69 2.71 -2.53 9.54
N SER A 70 2.35 -2.21 10.79
CA SER A 70 2.13 -0.84 11.27
C SER A 70 3.41 0.01 11.26
N LEU A 71 4.56 -0.59 11.62
CA LEU A 71 5.88 0.04 11.45
C LEU A 71 6.17 0.37 9.97
N LYS A 72 5.84 -0.55 9.06
CA LYS A 72 6.04 -0.35 7.61
C LYS A 72 5.04 0.67 7.03
N ILE A 73 3.82 0.73 7.56
CA ILE A 73 2.78 1.71 7.20
C ILE A 73 3.23 3.12 7.57
N SER A 74 3.71 3.33 8.81
CA SER A 74 4.15 4.66 9.24
C SER A 74 5.23 5.21 8.30
N VAL A 75 6.21 4.39 7.91
CA VAL A 75 7.24 4.82 6.94
C VAL A 75 6.67 5.08 5.53
N SER A 76 5.67 4.30 5.11
CA SER A 76 5.07 4.38 3.77
C SER A 76 4.10 5.55 3.60
N ILE A 77 3.36 5.93 4.64
CA ILE A 77 2.48 7.12 4.65
C ILE A 77 3.35 8.38 4.59
N PHE A 78 4.41 8.48 5.39
CA PHE A 78 5.32 9.62 5.33
C PHE A 78 6.01 9.73 3.97
N ARG A 79 6.43 8.61 3.34
CA ARG A 79 6.99 8.63 1.97
C ARG A 79 5.98 9.07 0.91
N ASN A 80 4.73 8.60 0.97
CA ASN A 80 3.72 8.98 -0.03
C ASN A 80 3.28 10.43 0.14
N ILE A 81 3.08 10.91 1.38
CA ILE A 81 2.78 12.33 1.65
C ILE A 81 3.90 13.22 1.11
N SER A 82 5.17 12.90 1.35
CA SER A 82 6.29 13.68 0.79
C SER A 82 6.35 13.69 -0.74
N VAL A 83 5.77 12.71 -1.43
CA VAL A 83 5.69 12.67 -2.90
C VAL A 83 4.47 13.42 -3.42
N THR A 84 3.33 13.35 -2.72
CA THR A 84 2.08 14.02 -3.14
C THR A 84 2.14 15.55 -3.00
N TYR A 85 2.97 16.09 -2.10
CA TYR A 85 3.15 17.54 -1.89
C TYR A 85 4.41 18.12 -2.57
N ALA A 86 5.08 17.37 -3.45
CA ALA A 86 6.25 17.82 -4.22
C ALA A 86 5.90 18.26 -5.65
N ILE A 87 4.67 18.73 -5.88
CA ILE A 87 4.22 19.36 -7.14
C ILE A 87 3.91 20.83 -6.87
#